data_AF-A0A4Q1S4J5-F1
#
_entry.id   AF-A0A4Q1S4J5-F1
#
_cell.length_a   1.000
_cell.length_b   1.000
_cell.length_c   1.000
_cell.angle_alpha   90.00
_cell.angle_beta   90.00
_cell.angle_gamma   90.00
#
_symmetry.space_group_name_H-M   'P 1'
#
loop_
_entity.id
_entity.type
_entity.pdbx_description
1 polymer ?
#
loop_
_entity_poly.entity_id
_entity_poly.type
_entity_poly.pdbx_seq_one_letter_code
_entity_poly.pdbx_strand_id
1 'polypeptide(L)'
;MVLVERQRSTSTTGRFIRGKEKTVDDLVKAARPGRVTKGRTIQYELSGGMNRAVKDFYSLRPKIIKDTSDLKVGILEDGRTVIVRRKSSDGRPTLEIQDRKKRIKFRY
;
A
#
# COMPACT_ATOMS: atom_id res chain seq x y z
N MET A 1 -12.40 -37.30 -31.59
CA MET A 1 -13.66 -36.56 -31.79
C MET A 1 -14.67 -37.09 -30.78
N VAL A 2 -15.30 -36.37 -29.86
CA VAL A 2 -15.33 -34.96 -29.45
C VAL A 2 -15.58 -34.96 -27.93
N LEU A 3 -14.91 -34.04 -27.24
CA LEU A 3 -15.00 -33.76 -25.80
C LEU A 3 -16.40 -33.23 -25.43
N VAL A 4 -17.06 -33.81 -24.42
CA VAL A 4 -18.30 -33.27 -23.84
C VAL A 4 -17.95 -32.31 -22.71
N GLU A 5 -18.33 -31.04 -22.87
CA GLU A 5 -18.24 -30.01 -21.85
C GLU A 5 -19.23 -30.25 -20.70
N ARG A 6 -18.77 -29.98 -19.46
CA ARG A 6 -19.64 -29.43 -18.41
C ARG A 6 -18.98 -28.21 -17.80
N GLN A 7 -19.61 -27.08 -18.07
CA GLN A 7 -19.24 -25.74 -17.61
C GLN A 7 -19.81 -25.44 -16.22
N ARG A 8 -19.16 -24.45 -15.59
CA ARG A 8 -19.62 -23.50 -14.56
C ARG A 8 -19.27 -23.81 -13.10
N SER A 9 -18.15 -23.23 -12.67
CA SER A 9 -18.06 -22.60 -11.34
C SER A 9 -18.06 -21.07 -11.53
N THR A 10 -19.14 -20.43 -11.09
CA THR A 10 -19.28 -18.98 -11.05
C THR A 10 -18.66 -18.44 -9.75
N SER A 11 -17.49 -17.82 -9.84
CA SER A 11 -17.01 -16.89 -8.81
C SER A 11 -17.03 -15.48 -9.38
N THR A 12 -18.20 -14.84 -9.23
CA THR A 12 -18.37 -13.40 -9.41
C THR A 12 -17.61 -12.69 -8.29
N THR A 13 -16.30 -12.49 -8.46
CA THR A 13 -15.56 -11.48 -7.69
C THR A 13 -15.37 -10.28 -8.60
N GLY A 14 -16.03 -9.18 -8.24
CA GLY A 14 -16.05 -7.93 -8.98
C GLY A 14 -14.66 -7.54 -9.48
N ARG A 15 -14.63 -7.14 -10.74
CA ARG A 15 -13.49 -6.60 -11.48
C ARG A 15 -12.89 -5.41 -10.73
N PHE A 16 -12.06 -5.65 -9.73
CA PHE A 16 -11.08 -4.67 -9.27
C PHE A 16 -10.21 -4.37 -10.49
N ILE A 17 -10.28 -3.13 -10.99
CA ILE A 17 -9.35 -2.65 -12.01
C ILE A 17 -7.97 -2.89 -11.42
N ARG A 18 -7.27 -3.89 -11.96
CA ARG A 18 -5.99 -4.38 -11.47
C ARG A 18 -4.99 -3.25 -11.70
N GLY A 19 -4.90 -2.32 -10.75
CA GLY A 19 -3.80 -1.38 -10.70
C GLY A 19 -2.51 -2.19 -10.74
N LYS A 20 -1.53 -1.73 -11.53
CA LYS A 20 -0.22 -2.39 -11.63
C LYS A 20 0.28 -2.69 -10.21
N GLU A 21 0.56 -3.97 -9.96
CA GLU A 21 1.13 -4.41 -8.69
C GLU A 21 2.47 -3.72 -8.48
N LYS A 22 2.75 -3.31 -7.24
CA LYS A 22 3.97 -2.61 -6.88
C LYS A 22 4.63 -3.26 -5.70
N THR A 23 5.94 -3.12 -5.66
CA THR A 23 6.76 -3.35 -4.47
C THR A 23 6.96 -2.03 -3.71
N VAL A 24 7.47 -2.14 -2.48
CA VAL A 24 7.93 -0.95 -1.73
C VAL A 24 9.04 -0.23 -2.50
N ASP A 25 9.92 -0.96 -3.18
CA ASP A 25 11.03 -0.39 -3.95
C ASP A 25 10.54 0.39 -5.17
N ASP A 26 9.44 -0.04 -5.80
CA ASP A 26 8.81 0.72 -6.88
C ASP A 26 8.28 2.07 -6.38
N LEU A 27 7.75 2.13 -5.15
CA LEU A 27 7.37 3.39 -4.52
C LEU A 27 8.58 4.27 -4.21
N VAL A 28 9.69 3.68 -3.74
CA VAL A 28 10.94 4.41 -3.49
C VAL A 28 11.49 5.01 -4.78
N LYS A 29 11.56 4.23 -5.87
CA LYS A 29 12.05 4.70 -7.18
C LYS A 29 11.22 5.85 -7.74
N ALA A 30 9.92 5.87 -7.47
CA ALA A 30 9.02 6.92 -7.93
C ALA A 30 9.00 8.17 -7.03
N ALA A 31 9.60 8.11 -5.84
CA ALA A 31 9.50 9.16 -4.84
C ALA A 31 10.75 10.04 -4.78
N ARG A 32 10.56 11.29 -4.32
CA ARG A 32 11.67 12.16 -3.97
C ARG A 32 12.11 11.89 -2.53
N PRO A 33 13.42 11.99 -2.19
CA PRO A 33 13.86 11.98 -0.80
C PRO A 33 13.15 13.09 0.00
N GLY A 34 12.62 12.73 1.17
CA GLY A 34 12.03 13.67 2.12
C GLY A 34 13.04 14.18 3.14
N ARG A 35 12.54 14.87 4.17
CA ARG A 35 13.38 15.40 5.26
C ARG A 35 14.09 14.26 6.01
N VAL A 36 15.41 14.40 6.15
CA VAL A 36 16.24 13.52 6.98
C VAL A 36 15.77 13.56 8.44
N THR A 37 15.62 12.39 9.06
CA THR A 37 15.28 12.29 10.48
C THR A 37 16.49 11.89 11.29
N LYS A 38 16.50 12.26 12.59
CA LYS A 38 17.56 11.85 13.52
C LYS A 38 17.54 10.34 13.85
N GLY A 39 16.46 9.63 13.50
CA GLY A 39 16.23 8.24 13.89
C GLY A 39 16.16 7.28 12.71
N ARG A 40 15.67 6.06 12.97
CA ARG A 40 15.55 4.97 11.97
C ARG A 40 14.39 5.15 10.98
N THR A 41 13.94 6.38 10.79
CA THR A 41 12.87 6.72 9.86
C THR A 41 13.46 7.33 8.59
N ILE A 42 13.18 6.72 7.45
CA ILE A 42 13.44 7.30 6.13
C ILE A 42 12.14 7.89 5.61
N GLN A 43 12.22 9.07 5.02
CA GLN A 43 11.06 9.76 4.47
C GLN A 43 11.22 9.95 2.97
N TYR A 44 10.09 9.82 2.29
CA TYR A 44 9.94 10.05 0.86
C TYR A 44 8.71 10.92 0.63
N GLU A 45 8.73 11.65 -0.48
CA GLU A 45 7.69 12.57 -0.90
C GLU A 45 7.11 12.08 -2.23
N LEU A 46 5.79 11.90 -2.26
CA LEU A 46 4.99 11.56 -3.42
C LEU A 46 3.86 12.59 -3.55
N SER A 47 3.30 12.75 -4.74
CA SER A 47 2.15 13.64 -4.98
C SER A 47 0.83 12.88 -4.94
N GLY A 48 -0.28 13.59 -4.71
CA GLY A 48 -1.64 13.07 -4.95
C GLY A 48 -2.45 12.76 -3.69
N GLY A 49 -1.96 13.13 -2.50
CA GLY A 49 -2.71 13.11 -1.26
C GLY A 49 -3.26 11.73 -0.86
N MET A 50 -4.35 11.74 -0.08
CA MET A 50 -4.94 10.55 0.53
C MET A 50 -5.40 9.51 -0.51
N ASN A 51 -6.03 9.95 -1.60
CA ASN A 51 -6.50 9.05 -2.65
C ASN A 51 -5.34 8.29 -3.29
N ARG A 52 -4.18 8.94 -3.47
CA ARG A 52 -3.01 8.27 -4.00
C ARG A 52 -2.40 7.32 -2.97
N ALA A 53 -2.28 7.73 -1.71
CA ALA A 53 -1.80 6.87 -0.62
C ALA A 53 -2.61 5.57 -0.50
N VAL A 54 -3.94 5.64 -0.61
CA VAL A 54 -4.83 4.48 -0.59
C VAL A 54 -4.63 3.58 -1.81
N LYS A 55 -4.49 4.15 -3.01
CA LYS A 55 -4.18 3.37 -4.23
C LYS A 55 -2.85 2.64 -4.10
N ASP A 56 -1.82 3.32 -3.60
CA ASP A 56 -0.50 2.73 -3.42
C ASP A 56 -0.54 1.62 -2.34
N PHE A 57 -1.31 1.79 -1.25
CA PHE A 57 -1.57 0.72 -0.27
C PHE A 57 -2.14 -0.56 -0.91
N TYR A 58 -3.21 -0.45 -1.68
CA TYR A 58 -3.79 -1.64 -2.32
C TYR A 58 -2.88 -2.22 -3.41
N SER A 59 -2.05 -1.41 -4.07
CA SER A 59 -1.08 -1.89 -5.06
C SER A 59 0.04 -2.75 -4.46
N LEU A 60 0.31 -2.62 -3.15
CA LEU A 60 1.25 -3.45 -2.39
C LEU A 60 0.64 -4.80 -1.97
N ARG A 61 -0.63 -5.06 -2.30
CA ARG A 61 -1.36 -6.31 -2.02
C ARG A 61 -1.24 -6.82 -0.58
N PRO A 62 -1.41 -5.98 0.45
CA PRO A 62 -1.29 -6.45 1.82
C PRO A 62 -2.46 -7.37 2.20
N LYS A 63 -2.20 -8.32 3.09
CA LYS A 63 -3.26 -8.97 3.86
C LYS A 63 -3.87 -7.93 4.81
N ILE A 64 -5.07 -7.47 4.51
CA ILE A 64 -5.75 -6.41 5.26
C ILE A 64 -6.13 -6.91 6.65
N ILE A 65 -5.75 -6.17 7.70
CA ILE A 65 -6.11 -6.46 9.10
C ILE A 65 -7.02 -5.39 9.70
N LYS A 66 -7.04 -4.18 9.12
CA LYS A 66 -7.96 -3.10 9.51
C LYS A 66 -8.21 -2.18 8.31
N ASP A 67 -9.47 -1.85 8.07
CA ASP A 67 -9.88 -0.92 7.02
C ASP A 67 -10.99 0.00 7.55
N THR A 68 -10.63 1.23 7.89
CA THR A 68 -11.57 2.30 8.28
C THR A 68 -11.36 3.53 7.40
N SER A 69 -12.25 4.52 7.53
CA SER A 69 -12.15 5.82 6.83
C SER A 69 -10.80 6.51 7.04
N ASP A 70 -10.26 6.44 8.25
CA ASP A 70 -9.07 7.21 8.66
C ASP A 70 -7.78 6.39 8.70
N LEU A 71 -7.91 5.06 8.77
CA LEU A 71 -6.80 4.15 9.02
C LEU A 71 -6.96 2.85 8.22
N LYS A 72 -5.96 2.52 7.41
CA LYS A 72 -5.83 1.22 6.76
C LYS A 72 -4.56 0.54 7.24
N VAL A 73 -4.64 -0.73 7.57
CA VAL A 73 -3.51 -1.54 8.06
C VAL A 73 -3.54 -2.90 7.39
N GLY A 74 -2.37 -3.35 6.96
CA GLY A 74 -2.20 -4.72 6.48
C GLY A 74 -0.77 -5.22 6.63
N ILE A 75 -0.58 -6.49 6.31
CA ILE A 75 0.71 -7.19 6.37
C ILE A 75 1.14 -7.52 4.95
N LEU A 76 2.36 -7.13 4.57
CA LEU A 76 2.98 -7.47 3.30
C LEU A 76 3.43 -8.94 3.29
N GLU A 77 3.72 -9.50 2.11
CA GLU A 77 4.18 -10.89 1.97
C GLU A 77 5.46 -11.19 2.75
N ASP A 78 6.34 -10.20 2.92
CA ASP A 78 7.58 -10.31 3.70
C ASP A 78 7.39 -10.09 5.22
N GLY A 79 6.15 -9.96 5.68
CA GLY A 79 5.80 -9.80 7.09
C GLY A 79 5.86 -8.36 7.62
N ARG A 80 6.28 -7.38 6.83
CA ARG A 80 6.24 -5.96 7.24
C ARG A 80 4.81 -5.46 7.34
N THR A 81 4.55 -4.55 8.28
CA THR A 81 3.25 -3.87 8.38
C THR A 81 3.23 -2.66 7.47
N VAL A 82 2.16 -2.51 6.68
CA VAL A 82 1.87 -1.30 5.91
C VAL A 82 0.65 -0.59 6.48
N ILE A 83 0.74 0.74 6.61
CA ILE A 83 -0.29 1.58 7.23
C ILE A 83 -0.54 2.81 6.36
N VAL A 84 -1.81 3.12 6.07
CA VAL A 84 -2.20 4.45 5.58
C VAL A 84 -2.95 5.19 6.67
N ARG A 85 -2.54 6.42 6.94
CA ARG A 85 -3.23 7.34 7.86
C ARG A 85 -3.53 8.67 7.18
N ARG A 86 -4.70 9.24 7.47
CA ARG A 86 -5.14 10.54 6.93
C ARG A 86 -4.30 11.71 7.43
N LYS A 87 -3.87 11.68 8.70
CA LYS A 87 -3.05 12.72 9.32
C LYS A 87 -1.86 12.09 10.06
N SER A 88 -0.67 12.61 9.79
CA SER A 88 0.56 12.35 10.56
C SER A 88 0.93 13.60 11.38
N SER A 89 2.02 13.56 12.16
CA SER A 89 2.47 14.73 12.95
C SER A 89 2.78 15.97 12.10
N ASP A 90 3.09 15.79 10.80
CA ASP A 90 3.28 16.88 9.84
C ASP A 90 2.00 17.27 9.08
N GLY A 91 0.84 16.74 9.50
CA GLY A 91 -0.46 17.08 8.92
C GLY A 91 -0.84 16.34 7.64
N ARG A 92 0.09 15.66 6.96
CA ARG A 92 -0.15 15.09 5.62
C ARG A 92 -0.56 13.61 5.64
N PRO A 93 -1.32 13.14 4.63
CA PRO A 93 -1.53 11.72 4.39
C PRO A 93 -0.19 10.98 4.30
N THR A 94 -0.11 9.82 4.92
CA THR A 94 1.15 9.06 4.96
C THR A 94 0.88 7.57 4.78
N LEU A 95 1.60 6.94 3.85
CA LEU A 95 1.79 5.50 3.80
C LEU A 95 3.09 5.16 4.54
N GLU A 96 3.00 4.29 5.54
CA GLU A 96 4.12 3.89 6.38
C GLU A 96 4.37 2.39 6.28
N ILE A 97 5.63 2.02 6.04
CA ILE A 97 6.12 0.64 6.13
C ILE A 97 6.85 0.50 7.46
N GLN A 98 6.46 -0.50 8.26
CA GLN A 98 7.07 -0.80 9.55
C GLN A 98 7.83 -2.11 9.48
N ASP A 99 9.13 -2.05 9.82
CA ASP A 99 9.98 -3.21 10.06
C ASP A 99 10.63 -3.03 11.44
N ARG A 100 10.09 -3.71 12.45
CA ARG A 100 10.52 -3.62 13.86
C ARG A 100 10.59 -2.16 14.36
N LYS A 101 11.78 -1.59 14.47
CA LYS A 101 12.06 -0.18 14.89
C LYS A 101 12.34 0.74 13.70
N LYS A 102 12.49 0.22 12.47
CA LYS A 102 12.71 0.98 11.24
C LYS A 102 11.38 1.38 10.62
N ARG A 103 11.33 2.57 10.03
CA ARG A 103 10.14 3.09 9.36
C ARG A 103 10.51 3.68 8.01
N ILE A 104 9.72 3.38 6.99
CA ILE A 104 9.74 4.11 5.72
C ILE A 104 8.41 4.86 5.64
N LYS A 105 8.44 6.18 5.45
CA LYS A 105 7.23 7.01 5.34
C LYS A 105 7.18 7.67 3.98
N PHE A 106 6.16 7.36 3.20
CA PHE A 106 5.79 8.07 2.00
C PHE A 106 4.73 9.11 2.34
N ARG A 107 5.08 10.37 2.22
CA ARG A 107 4.20 11.52 2.45
C ARG A 107 3.56 11.90 1.12
N TYR A 108 2.26 12.18 1.13
CA TYR A 108 1.46 12.49 -0.05
C TYR A 108 0.82 13.87 0.02
#